data_AF-E9JG50-F1
#
_entry.id   AF-E9JG50-F1
#
_cell.length_a   1.000
_cell.length_b   1.000
_cell.length_c   1.000
_cell.angle_alpha   90.00
_cell.angle_beta   90.00
_cell.angle_gamma   90.00
#
_symmetry.space_group_name_H-M   'P 1'
#
loop_
_entity.id
_entity.type
_entity.pdbx_description
1 polymer ?
#
loop_
_entity_poly.entity_id
_entity_poly.type
_entity_poly.pdbx_seq_one_letter_code
_entity_poly.pdbx_strand_id
1 'polypeptide(L)'
;HIALIYLEIWSEGDLINVQSVVDITLDSFGEWRKRYLLNRKDHDNAQLLTGINLNGNTIGYGYVGSMCMPKESVGIVQDHSKTYLSVAITMAHELGHNLGINHDKDSCTCQASSCIMAATISDQPSYQFSDCSKNELWGYFISHTPRCILNEPLRTDVVSPAVCGNYVVEEGEECDCGSLWYCRNPCCDATTCKLKPGAECGEGMCCHQCRFATAETVCRPAKSECDMAEYCTGRSADCPTDYFHRNGQPCLLNHGYCYNGTCPIMIHQCIILWGTGATVSPDICFQENNKGQGYFYCRRENNKNIPCALRDVKCGRLFCKLPIDNTPLCNYRYSDVALDYGMVDPGTKCGDGMVCNRNRECVNVNTAY
;
A
#
# COMPACT_ATOMS: atom_id res chain seq x y z
N HIS A 1 -12.62 1.48 1.97
CA HIS A 1 -13.05 0.83 3.23
C HIS A 1 -11.81 0.45 4.03
N ILE A 2 -11.92 0.30 5.35
CA ILE A 2 -10.85 -0.23 6.20
C ILE A 2 -11.42 -1.49 6.83
N ALA A 3 -10.74 -2.63 6.64
CA ALA A 3 -11.11 -3.90 7.23
C ALA A 3 -9.99 -4.37 8.16
N LEU A 4 -10.32 -4.76 9.38
CA LEU A 4 -9.35 -5.33 10.31
C LEU A 4 -9.18 -6.82 9.99
N ILE A 5 -8.06 -7.17 9.34
CA ILE A 5 -7.79 -8.56 8.93
C ILE A 5 -6.81 -9.31 9.84
N TYR A 6 -6.21 -8.59 10.79
CA TYR A 6 -5.24 -9.15 11.73
C TYR A 6 -5.11 -8.26 12.97
N LEU A 7 -5.02 -8.90 14.14
CA LEU A 7 -4.76 -8.25 15.42
C LEU A 7 -3.69 -9.06 16.16
N GLU A 8 -2.63 -8.38 16.62
CA GLU A 8 -1.56 -8.97 17.43
C GLU A 8 -1.41 -8.15 18.71
N ILE A 9 -1.38 -8.82 19.87
CA ILE A 9 -1.21 -8.20 21.19
C ILE A 9 0.09 -8.75 21.78
N TRP A 10 1.03 -7.86 22.10
CA TRP A 10 2.34 -8.22 22.66
C TRP A 10 2.27 -8.45 24.18
N SER A 11 1.56 -9.49 24.61
CA SER A 11 1.33 -9.77 26.04
C SER A 11 2.57 -10.25 26.81
N GLU A 12 3.52 -10.90 26.12
CA GLU A 12 4.74 -11.46 26.71
C GLU A 12 5.93 -10.49 26.69
N GLY A 13 5.72 -9.28 26.15
CA GLY A 13 6.75 -8.26 25.98
C GLY A 13 6.79 -7.73 24.55
N ASP A 14 7.26 -6.47 24.41
CA ASP A 14 7.28 -5.78 23.13
C ASP A 14 8.25 -6.43 22.15
N LEU A 15 7.83 -6.57 20.89
CA LEU A 15 8.68 -7.12 19.81
C LEU A 15 9.66 -6.09 19.22
N ILE A 16 9.54 -4.83 19.66
CA ILE A 16 10.48 -3.73 19.39
C ILE A 16 10.67 -2.93 20.68
N ASN A 17 11.73 -2.13 20.77
CA ASN A 17 11.90 -1.22 21.91
C ASN A 17 11.03 0.04 21.73
N VAL A 18 9.81 0.02 22.28
CA VAL A 18 8.87 1.16 22.22
C VAL A 18 9.38 2.29 23.11
N GLN A 19 9.59 3.47 22.53
CA GLN A 19 10.16 4.64 23.20
C GLN A 19 9.25 5.86 23.05
N SER A 20 9.37 6.83 23.97
CA SER A 20 8.67 8.11 23.88
C SER A 20 9.11 8.98 22.69
N VAL A 21 10.30 8.73 22.13
CA VAL A 21 10.76 9.39 20.90
C VAL A 21 10.10 8.69 19.71
N VAL A 22 9.10 9.34 19.13
CA VAL A 22 8.20 8.70 18.15
C VAL A 22 8.92 8.25 16.87
N ASP A 23 9.91 9.01 16.38
CA ASP A 23 10.65 8.69 15.15
C ASP A 23 11.39 7.34 15.26
N ILE A 24 11.97 7.07 16.44
CA ILE A 24 12.71 5.83 16.71
C ILE A 24 11.74 4.65 16.76
N THR A 25 10.59 4.82 17.42
CA THR A 25 9.57 3.78 17.52
C THR A 25 8.96 3.49 16.13
N LEU A 26 8.68 4.52 15.32
CA LEU A 26 8.09 4.36 13.99
C LEU A 26 9.03 3.60 13.06
N ASP A 27 10.31 3.98 13.04
CA ASP A 27 11.32 3.29 12.23
C ASP A 27 11.47 1.82 12.65
N SER A 28 11.54 1.57 13.96
CA SER A 28 11.64 0.21 14.51
C SER A 28 10.42 -0.64 14.18
N PHE A 29 9.21 -0.06 14.27
CA PHE A 29 7.96 -0.74 13.94
C PHE A 29 7.85 -1.05 12.45
N GLY A 30 8.23 -0.12 11.58
CA GLY A 30 8.30 -0.33 10.14
C GLY A 30 9.29 -1.44 9.76
N GLU A 31 10.49 -1.45 10.36
CA GLU A 31 11.46 -2.53 10.15
C GLU A 31 10.93 -3.88 10.63
N TRP A 32 10.26 -3.92 11.79
CA TRP A 32 9.63 -5.14 12.29
C TRP A 32 8.52 -5.63 11.35
N ARG A 33 7.65 -4.72 10.87
CA ARG A 33 6.60 -5.06 9.90
C ARG A 33 7.22 -5.68 8.64
N LYS A 34 8.22 -5.02 8.06
CA LYS A 34 8.91 -5.46 6.83
C LYS A 34 9.56 -6.83 6.99
N ARG A 35 10.25 -7.07 8.12
CA ARG A 35 11.05 -8.29 8.32
C ARG A 35 10.28 -9.46 8.89
N TYR A 36 9.23 -9.22 9.66
CA TYR A 36 8.56 -10.28 10.43
C TYR A 36 7.07 -10.38 10.15
N LEU A 37 6.33 -9.27 10.16
CA LEU A 37 4.87 -9.33 10.01
C LEU A 37 4.46 -9.70 8.58
N LEU A 38 5.03 -9.01 7.58
CA LEU A 38 4.74 -9.28 6.15
C LEU A 38 5.17 -10.68 5.69
N ASN A 39 6.05 -11.37 6.43
CA ASN A 39 6.41 -12.75 6.13
C ASN A 39 5.42 -13.78 6.71
N ARG A 40 4.48 -13.35 7.57
CA ARG A 40 3.50 -14.20 8.23
C ARG A 40 2.06 -13.93 7.79
N LYS A 41 1.74 -12.68 7.46
CA LYS A 41 0.39 -12.25 7.08
C LYS A 41 0.47 -11.15 6.02
N ASP A 42 -0.20 -11.35 4.89
CA ASP A 42 -0.38 -10.33 3.87
C ASP A 42 -1.38 -9.27 4.36
N HIS A 43 -1.00 -7.99 4.28
CA HIS A 43 -1.80 -6.85 4.72
C HIS A 43 -1.23 -5.53 4.16
N ASP A 44 -2.11 -4.56 3.92
CA ASP A 44 -1.75 -3.32 3.22
C ASP A 44 -1.00 -2.31 4.10
N ASN A 45 -1.44 -2.16 5.34
CA ASN A 45 -0.97 -1.19 6.33
C ASN A 45 -1.02 -1.78 7.75
N ALA A 46 -0.12 -1.35 8.65
CA ALA A 46 -0.20 -1.71 10.07
C ALA A 46 -0.11 -0.48 10.97
N GLN A 47 -0.96 -0.39 11.99
CA GLN A 47 -0.93 0.68 13.00
C GLN A 47 -0.53 0.09 14.36
N LEU A 48 0.48 0.66 15.01
CA LEU A 48 0.85 0.30 16.39
C LEU A 48 0.07 1.16 17.37
N LEU A 49 -0.81 0.55 18.17
CA LEU A 49 -1.47 1.22 19.29
C LEU A 49 -0.60 1.05 20.55
N THR A 50 -0.18 2.15 21.18
CA THR A 50 0.72 2.13 22.34
C THR A 50 0.17 2.89 23.54
N GLY A 51 0.40 2.36 24.75
CA GLY A 51 0.10 3.04 26.01
C GLY A 51 1.24 3.93 26.54
N ILE A 52 2.40 3.98 25.86
CA ILE A 52 3.49 4.89 26.23
C ILE A 52 3.11 6.33 25.89
N ASN A 53 3.47 7.27 26.78
CA ASN A 53 3.41 8.68 26.48
C ASN A 53 4.53 9.07 25.53
N LEU A 54 4.18 9.54 24.33
CA LEU A 54 5.11 10.08 23.37
C LEU A 54 5.58 11.48 23.81
N ASN A 55 6.77 11.88 23.37
CA ASN A 55 7.37 13.16 23.75
C ASN A 55 6.59 14.36 23.19
N GLY A 56 6.49 15.41 24.00
CA GLY A 56 5.83 16.66 23.61
C GLY A 56 4.31 16.49 23.50
N ASN A 57 3.74 17.02 22.43
CA ASN A 57 2.30 16.98 22.17
C ASN A 57 1.91 15.93 21.11
N THR A 58 2.86 15.09 20.70
CA THR A 58 2.62 14.05 19.70
C THR A 58 1.75 12.95 20.31
N ILE A 59 0.68 12.58 19.60
CA ILE A 59 -0.24 11.50 19.99
C ILE A 59 -0.36 10.43 18.89
N GLY A 60 0.25 10.68 17.73
CA GLY A 60 0.32 9.76 16.61
C GLY A 60 1.42 10.20 15.66
N TYR A 61 1.90 9.28 14.83
CA TYR A 61 2.89 9.56 13.81
C TYR A 61 2.90 8.51 12.70
N GLY A 62 2.88 8.94 11.45
CA GLY A 62 2.88 8.09 10.27
C GLY A 62 3.69 8.68 9.12
N TYR A 63 4.19 7.81 8.25
CA TYR A 63 4.86 8.25 7.02
C TYR A 63 3.85 8.81 6.01
N VAL A 64 4.23 9.85 5.26
CA VAL A 64 3.35 10.45 4.26
C VAL A 64 3.46 9.73 2.91
N GLY A 65 2.33 9.39 2.29
CA GLY A 65 2.26 8.82 0.94
C GLY A 65 2.85 7.41 0.80
N SER A 66 2.90 6.67 1.90
CA SER A 66 3.59 5.39 2.03
C SER A 66 2.69 4.15 1.97
N MET A 67 1.40 4.30 1.66
CA MET A 67 0.48 3.18 1.52
C MET A 67 1.05 2.08 0.61
N CYS A 68 0.91 0.81 1.01
CA CYS A 68 1.51 -0.38 0.36
C CYS A 68 3.04 -0.53 0.45
N MET A 69 3.80 0.45 0.94
CA MET A 69 5.25 0.30 1.08
C MET A 69 5.59 -0.72 2.19
N PRO A 70 6.52 -1.67 1.99
CA PRO A 70 6.76 -2.76 2.94
C PRO A 70 7.17 -2.32 4.34
N LYS A 71 7.99 -1.27 4.46
CA LYS A 71 8.40 -0.72 5.76
C LYS A 71 7.51 0.44 6.18
N GLU A 72 7.23 1.35 5.27
CA GLU A 72 6.70 2.67 5.56
C GLU A 72 5.16 2.72 5.58
N SER A 73 4.47 1.66 5.16
CA SER A 73 3.00 1.58 5.33
C SER A 73 2.65 1.21 6.77
N VAL A 74 3.04 2.11 7.68
CA VAL A 74 2.82 2.03 9.11
C VAL A 74 2.49 3.38 9.72
N GLY A 75 1.85 3.34 10.88
CA GLY A 75 1.74 4.47 11.79
C GLY A 75 1.75 4.01 13.26
N ILE A 76 1.95 4.97 14.16
CA ILE A 76 1.85 4.79 15.61
C ILE A 76 0.73 5.67 16.10
N VAL A 77 -0.09 5.12 17.00
CA VAL A 77 -1.18 5.83 17.66
C VAL A 77 -1.02 5.63 19.16
N GLN A 78 -0.96 6.72 19.91
CA GLN A 78 -1.01 6.66 21.37
C GLN A 78 -2.47 6.43 21.81
N ASP A 79 -2.69 5.54 22.78
CA ASP A 79 -3.96 5.40 23.49
C ASP A 79 -4.14 6.55 24.49
N HIS A 80 -4.28 7.77 23.97
CA HIS A 80 -4.18 9.02 24.73
C HIS A 80 -5.47 9.42 25.47
N SER A 81 -6.58 8.72 25.23
CA SER A 81 -7.90 9.09 25.74
C SER A 81 -8.73 7.87 26.08
N LYS A 82 -9.50 7.95 27.17
CA LYS A 82 -10.53 6.94 27.50
C LYS A 82 -11.69 6.93 26.49
N THR A 83 -11.84 8.01 25.73
CA THR A 83 -12.82 8.08 24.65
C THR A 83 -12.20 7.46 23.42
N TYR A 84 -12.62 6.23 23.07
CA TYR A 84 -12.13 5.49 21.89
C TYR A 84 -12.22 6.32 20.61
N LEU A 85 -13.17 7.26 20.54
CA LEU A 85 -13.36 8.14 19.41
C LEU A 85 -12.15 9.04 19.13
N SER A 86 -11.55 9.59 20.18
CA SER A 86 -10.39 10.47 20.04
C SER A 86 -9.19 9.67 19.50
N VAL A 87 -9.04 8.43 19.95
CA VAL A 87 -7.99 7.50 19.48
C VAL A 87 -8.26 7.06 18.04
N ALA A 88 -9.52 6.79 17.68
CA ALA A 88 -9.92 6.44 16.32
C ALA A 88 -9.67 7.59 15.33
N ILE A 89 -9.89 8.84 15.73
CA ILE A 89 -9.59 10.02 14.90
C ILE A 89 -8.08 10.19 14.72
N THR A 90 -7.28 9.94 15.75
CA THR A 90 -5.81 9.90 15.61
C THR A 90 -5.38 8.79 14.66
N MET A 91 -5.96 7.60 14.74
CA MET A 91 -5.66 6.52 13.79
C MET A 91 -6.06 6.89 12.35
N ALA A 92 -7.21 7.53 12.15
CA ALA A 92 -7.64 8.02 10.86
C ALA A 92 -6.70 9.11 10.31
N HIS A 93 -6.16 9.97 11.19
CA HIS A 93 -5.17 10.98 10.85
C HIS A 93 -3.86 10.34 10.33
N GLU A 94 -3.31 9.35 11.05
CA GLU A 94 -2.07 8.67 10.62
C GLU A 94 -2.25 7.84 9.34
N LEU A 95 -3.41 7.20 9.18
CA LEU A 95 -3.77 6.54 7.91
C LEU A 95 -3.92 7.56 6.77
N GLY A 96 -4.42 8.77 7.06
CA GLY A 96 -4.48 9.88 6.13
C GLY A 96 -3.10 10.28 5.63
N HIS A 97 -2.12 10.41 6.53
CA HIS A 97 -0.71 10.60 6.16
C HIS A 97 -0.23 9.48 5.25
N ASN A 98 -0.43 8.21 5.62
CA ASN A 98 -0.03 7.08 4.76
C ASN A 98 -0.66 7.14 3.35
N LEU A 99 -1.85 7.72 3.22
CA LEU A 99 -2.56 7.96 1.95
C LEU A 99 -2.19 9.28 1.26
N GLY A 100 -1.09 9.92 1.66
CA GLY A 100 -0.51 11.09 1.01
C GLY A 100 -1.16 12.42 1.39
N ILE A 101 -1.97 12.45 2.45
CA ILE A 101 -2.65 13.65 2.92
C ILE A 101 -1.77 14.38 3.93
N ASN A 102 -1.60 15.69 3.78
CA ASN A 102 -0.87 16.54 4.72
C ASN A 102 -1.82 17.20 5.72
N HIS A 103 -1.25 17.90 6.71
CA HIS A 103 -2.04 18.72 7.60
C HIS A 103 -2.80 19.82 6.87
N ASP A 104 -4.01 20.10 7.36
CA ASP A 104 -4.84 21.20 6.89
C ASP A 104 -4.17 22.56 7.11
N LYS A 105 -4.26 23.43 6.10
CA LYS A 105 -3.87 24.84 6.16
C LYS A 105 -5.07 25.70 6.53
N ASP A 106 -4.84 26.96 6.89
CA ASP A 106 -5.91 27.91 7.26
C ASP A 106 -7.02 28.08 6.21
N SER A 107 -6.74 27.76 4.93
CA SER A 107 -7.71 27.82 3.84
C SER A 107 -8.62 26.59 3.72
N CYS A 108 -8.30 25.50 4.42
CA CYS A 108 -9.00 24.21 4.30
C CYS A 108 -10.23 24.17 5.21
N THR A 109 -11.30 23.53 4.76
CA THR A 109 -12.56 23.44 5.52
C THR A 109 -13.24 22.08 5.38
N CYS A 110 -13.86 21.62 6.46
CA CYS A 110 -14.63 20.38 6.51
C CYS A 110 -16.06 20.58 7.01
N GLN A 111 -16.55 21.83 7.06
CA GLN A 111 -17.89 22.18 7.57
C GLN A 111 -18.16 21.68 9.00
N ALA A 112 -17.10 21.51 9.80
CA ALA A 112 -17.14 21.09 11.19
C ALA A 112 -16.17 21.93 12.04
N SER A 113 -16.22 21.76 13.37
CA SER A 113 -15.35 22.46 14.32
C SER A 113 -13.86 22.15 14.14
N SER A 114 -13.54 20.94 13.70
CA SER A 114 -12.17 20.45 13.49
C SER A 114 -12.18 19.31 12.50
N CYS A 115 -11.23 19.30 11.58
CA CYS A 115 -11.08 18.29 10.54
C CYS A 115 -10.10 17.20 10.99
N ILE A 116 -10.21 15.99 10.43
CA ILE A 116 -9.32 14.87 10.79
C ILE A 116 -7.85 15.25 10.63
N MET A 117 -7.49 15.98 9.56
CA MET A 117 -6.10 16.36 9.25
C MET A 117 -5.66 17.69 9.88
N ALA A 118 -6.40 18.20 10.87
CA ALA A 118 -5.90 19.31 11.67
C ALA A 118 -4.59 18.93 12.38
N ALA A 119 -3.61 19.84 12.40
CA ALA A 119 -2.30 19.59 12.99
C ALA A 119 -2.33 19.35 14.53
N THR A 120 -3.43 19.74 15.18
CA THR A 120 -3.69 19.48 16.60
C THR A 120 -5.09 18.94 16.77
N ILE A 121 -5.24 17.90 17.60
CA ILE A 121 -6.55 17.36 17.93
C ILE A 121 -7.38 18.39 18.72
N SER A 122 -8.66 18.48 18.37
CA SER A 122 -9.63 19.32 19.09
C SER A 122 -10.24 18.56 20.26
N ASP A 123 -10.71 19.29 21.29
CA ASP A 123 -11.55 18.73 22.35
C ASP A 123 -12.89 18.19 21.82
N GLN A 124 -13.34 18.68 20.66
CA GLN A 124 -14.53 18.21 19.94
C GLN A 124 -14.15 17.86 18.50
N PRO A 125 -13.42 16.76 18.30
CA PRO A 125 -12.93 16.37 16.99
C PRO A 125 -14.11 15.83 16.14
N SER A 126 -14.07 16.06 14.82
CA SER A 126 -15.08 15.56 13.89
C SER A 126 -14.55 14.40 13.05
N TYR A 127 -15.45 13.74 12.32
CA TYR A 127 -15.13 12.67 11.37
C TYR A 127 -14.87 13.17 9.95
N GLN A 128 -14.80 14.48 9.75
CA GLN A 128 -14.78 15.05 8.42
C GLN A 128 -13.35 15.34 7.97
N PHE A 129 -12.99 14.80 6.81
CA PHE A 129 -11.84 15.27 6.03
C PHE A 129 -12.17 16.61 5.37
N SER A 130 -11.18 17.50 5.30
CA SER A 130 -11.32 18.78 4.62
C SER A 130 -11.41 18.62 3.10
N ASP A 131 -11.80 19.69 2.42
CA ASP A 131 -11.69 19.83 0.98
C ASP A 131 -10.24 19.65 0.47
N CYS A 132 -9.26 20.20 1.17
CA CYS A 132 -7.84 20.00 0.89
C CYS A 132 -7.45 18.52 0.99
N SER A 133 -7.82 17.84 2.07
CA SER A 133 -7.51 16.42 2.28
C SER A 133 -8.05 15.55 1.15
N LYS A 134 -9.28 15.82 0.70
CA LYS A 134 -9.90 15.11 -0.43
C LYS A 134 -9.11 15.31 -1.73
N ASN A 135 -8.69 16.55 -2.01
CA ASN A 135 -7.91 16.86 -3.21
C ASN A 135 -6.53 16.18 -3.19
N GLU A 136 -5.85 16.17 -2.03
CA GLU A 136 -4.56 15.50 -1.90
C GLU A 136 -4.68 13.98 -2.03
N LEU A 137 -5.71 13.36 -1.44
CA LEU A 137 -5.99 11.93 -1.59
C LEU A 137 -6.19 11.55 -3.07
N TRP A 138 -6.99 12.33 -3.81
CA TRP A 138 -7.17 12.12 -5.25
C TRP A 138 -5.86 12.28 -6.02
N GLY A 139 -5.08 13.31 -5.70
CA GLY A 139 -3.75 13.51 -6.28
C GLY A 139 -2.82 12.34 -6.03
N TYR A 140 -2.84 11.77 -4.82
CA TYR A 140 -2.06 10.59 -4.45
C TYR A 140 -2.45 9.36 -5.26
N PHE A 141 -3.75 9.05 -5.38
CA PHE A 141 -4.22 7.91 -6.18
C PHE A 141 -3.86 8.02 -7.66
N ILE A 142 -3.95 9.23 -8.24
CA ILE A 142 -3.60 9.47 -9.65
C ILE A 142 -2.09 9.31 -9.87
N SER A 143 -1.26 9.82 -8.96
CA SER A 143 0.19 9.86 -9.14
C SER A 143 0.92 8.57 -8.73
N HIS A 144 0.44 7.87 -7.71
CA HIS A 144 1.12 6.70 -7.14
C HIS A 144 0.41 5.37 -7.43
N THR A 145 -0.92 5.40 -7.64
CA THR A 145 -1.77 4.22 -7.90
C THR A 145 -1.41 3.02 -7.00
N PRO A 146 -1.56 3.15 -5.67
CA PRO A 146 -1.21 2.09 -4.72
C PRO A 146 -2.04 0.82 -4.99
N ARG A 147 -1.40 -0.23 -5.49
CA ARG A 147 -2.11 -1.41 -6.00
C ARG A 147 -2.68 -2.32 -4.91
N CYS A 148 -2.09 -2.34 -3.71
CA CYS A 148 -2.51 -3.24 -2.63
C CYS A 148 -3.91 -2.92 -2.09
N ILE A 149 -4.37 -1.67 -2.19
CA ILE A 149 -5.69 -1.25 -1.70
C ILE A 149 -6.81 -1.41 -2.74
N LEU A 150 -6.54 -2.11 -3.86
CA LEU A 150 -7.51 -2.32 -4.93
C LEU A 150 -8.29 -3.64 -4.79
N ASN A 151 -7.73 -4.62 -4.09
CA ASN A 151 -8.43 -5.87 -3.81
C ASN A 151 -9.27 -5.72 -2.54
N GLU A 152 -10.43 -6.38 -2.55
CA GLU A 152 -11.27 -6.53 -1.38
C GLU A 152 -10.77 -7.74 -0.58
N PRO A 153 -10.65 -7.65 0.77
CA PRO A 153 -10.30 -8.80 1.59
C PRO A 153 -11.40 -9.86 1.51
N LEU A 154 -11.04 -11.14 1.67
CA LEU A 154 -12.05 -12.19 1.77
C LEU A 154 -12.84 -12.00 3.06
N ARG A 155 -14.13 -12.37 3.05
CA ARG A 155 -15.00 -12.29 4.23
C ARG A 155 -14.40 -13.02 5.44
N THR A 156 -13.72 -14.14 5.19
CA THR A 156 -13.06 -14.97 6.20
C THR A 156 -11.75 -14.37 6.74
N ASP A 157 -11.20 -13.35 6.09
CA ASP A 157 -9.99 -12.68 6.56
C ASP A 157 -10.29 -11.58 7.59
N VAL A 158 -11.53 -11.08 7.63
CA VAL A 158 -11.94 -10.01 8.56
C VAL A 158 -12.13 -10.59 9.97
N VAL A 159 -11.39 -10.04 10.94
CA VAL A 159 -11.38 -10.53 12.33
C VAL A 159 -12.20 -9.65 13.27
N SER A 160 -12.71 -8.51 12.79
CA SER A 160 -13.66 -7.70 13.55
C SER A 160 -15.02 -8.40 13.66
N PRO A 161 -15.76 -8.19 14.76
CA PRO A 161 -17.17 -8.57 14.80
C PRO A 161 -17.95 -7.87 13.68
N ALA A 162 -18.85 -8.62 13.03
CA ALA A 162 -19.64 -8.12 11.91
C ALA A 162 -20.48 -6.88 12.30
N VAL A 163 -20.50 -5.86 11.44
CA VAL A 163 -21.26 -4.62 11.62
C VAL A 163 -22.06 -4.30 10.36
N CYS A 164 -23.32 -4.71 10.37
CA CYS A 164 -24.24 -4.43 9.28
C CYS A 164 -24.39 -2.91 9.01
N GLY A 165 -24.12 -2.53 7.77
CA GLY A 165 -24.18 -1.17 7.26
C GLY A 165 -22.83 -0.48 7.15
N ASN A 166 -21.71 -1.20 7.29
CA ASN A 166 -20.35 -0.68 7.17
C ASN A 166 -19.75 -0.83 5.75
N TYR A 167 -20.54 -1.36 4.80
CA TYR A 167 -20.17 -1.64 3.41
C TYR A 167 -19.13 -2.75 3.21
N VAL A 168 -18.92 -3.62 4.20
CA VAL A 168 -18.02 -4.78 4.13
C VAL A 168 -18.81 -6.01 4.49
N VAL A 169 -18.93 -6.97 3.58
CA VAL A 169 -19.70 -8.18 3.87
C VAL A 169 -18.89 -9.09 4.81
N GLU A 170 -19.32 -9.16 6.07
CA GLU A 170 -18.64 -9.90 7.14
C GLU A 170 -19.30 -11.26 7.42
N GLU A 171 -18.71 -12.05 8.32
CA GLU A 171 -19.27 -13.36 8.69
C GLU A 171 -20.69 -13.20 9.29
N GLY A 172 -21.66 -13.91 8.73
CA GLY A 172 -23.08 -13.84 9.13
C GLY A 172 -23.95 -12.93 8.26
N GLU A 173 -23.34 -12.12 7.40
CA GLU A 173 -24.02 -11.25 6.45
C GLU A 173 -24.09 -11.86 5.05
N GLU A 174 -25.18 -11.59 4.33
CA GLU A 174 -25.33 -12.04 2.95
C GLU A 174 -25.01 -10.91 1.94
N CYS A 175 -25.11 -9.65 2.39
CA CYS A 175 -24.81 -8.42 1.65
C CYS A 175 -24.69 -7.23 2.61
N ASP A 176 -23.95 -6.17 2.24
CA ASP A 176 -23.91 -4.91 3.02
C ASP A 176 -23.79 -3.69 2.10
N CYS A 177 -24.93 -3.05 1.83
CA CYS A 177 -25.01 -1.85 1.00
C CYS A 177 -24.93 -0.54 1.79
N GLY A 178 -24.45 -0.58 3.04
CA GLY A 178 -24.42 0.55 3.95
C GLY A 178 -25.76 0.80 4.65
N SER A 179 -25.88 1.99 5.26
CA SER A 179 -27.09 2.35 6.02
C SER A 179 -28.34 2.50 5.14
N LEU A 180 -29.51 2.37 5.77
CA LEU A 180 -30.81 2.44 5.10
C LEU A 180 -31.02 3.70 4.25
N TRP A 181 -30.43 4.83 4.61
CA TRP A 181 -30.55 6.09 3.88
C TRP A 181 -29.71 6.14 2.59
N TYR A 182 -28.60 5.40 2.55
CA TYR A 182 -27.65 5.44 1.44
C TYR A 182 -27.65 4.17 0.58
N CYS A 183 -28.23 3.07 1.08
CA CYS A 183 -28.32 1.83 0.33
C CYS A 183 -29.17 2.00 -0.94
N ARG A 184 -28.51 1.80 -2.08
CA ARG A 184 -29.15 1.78 -3.42
C ARG A 184 -29.28 0.37 -3.99
N ASN A 185 -28.82 -0.63 -3.25
CA ASN A 185 -28.79 -2.01 -3.72
C ASN A 185 -30.20 -2.62 -3.66
N PRO A 186 -30.83 -2.94 -4.80
CA PRO A 186 -32.17 -3.50 -4.81
C PRO A 186 -32.22 -4.95 -4.31
N CYS A 187 -31.07 -5.61 -4.18
CA CYS A 187 -30.93 -7.01 -3.78
C CYS A 187 -30.74 -7.19 -2.27
N CYS A 188 -30.34 -6.13 -1.57
CA CYS A 188 -29.96 -6.17 -0.16
C CYS A 188 -30.97 -5.43 0.73
N ASP A 189 -31.28 -6.00 1.89
CA ASP A 189 -31.96 -5.31 2.98
C ASP A 189 -30.93 -4.69 3.93
N ALA A 190 -30.75 -3.37 3.81
CA ALA A 190 -29.82 -2.57 4.60
C ALA A 190 -30.06 -2.62 6.13
N THR A 191 -31.24 -3.07 6.58
CA THR A 191 -31.53 -3.17 8.02
C THR A 191 -31.01 -4.45 8.63
N THR A 192 -30.94 -5.51 7.82
CA THR A 192 -30.67 -6.89 8.28
C THR A 192 -29.41 -7.49 7.68
N CYS A 193 -28.83 -6.85 6.65
CA CYS A 193 -27.72 -7.36 5.86
C CYS A 193 -28.00 -8.77 5.28
N LYS A 194 -29.28 -8.96 4.91
CA LYS A 194 -29.80 -10.17 4.26
C LYS A 194 -30.26 -9.87 2.85
N LEU A 195 -30.21 -10.90 2.01
CA LEU A 195 -30.75 -10.82 0.66
C LEU A 195 -32.26 -10.66 0.70
N LYS A 196 -32.77 -9.79 -0.16
CA LYS A 196 -34.20 -9.66 -0.37
C LYS A 196 -34.76 -10.92 -1.06
N PRO A 197 -36.04 -11.24 -0.87
CA PRO A 197 -36.66 -12.40 -1.50
C PRO A 197 -36.43 -12.44 -3.03
N GLY A 198 -35.91 -13.56 -3.51
CA GLY A 198 -35.65 -13.78 -4.94
C GLY A 198 -34.26 -13.35 -5.44
N ALA A 199 -33.43 -12.74 -4.59
CA ALA A 199 -32.03 -12.49 -4.88
C ALA A 199 -31.16 -13.72 -4.55
N GLU A 200 -30.21 -14.03 -5.44
CA GLU A 200 -29.15 -15.03 -5.21
C GLU A 200 -27.86 -14.39 -4.69
N CYS A 201 -27.70 -13.09 -4.94
CA CYS A 201 -26.56 -12.30 -4.53
C CYS A 201 -26.95 -10.83 -4.31
N GLY A 202 -26.15 -10.14 -3.51
CA GLY A 202 -26.30 -8.72 -3.25
C GLY A 202 -25.15 -7.92 -3.84
N GLU A 203 -23.92 -8.38 -3.64
CA GLU A 203 -22.69 -7.68 -3.97
C GLU A 203 -21.66 -8.65 -4.55
N GLY A 204 -20.52 -8.13 -4.99
CA GLY A 204 -19.46 -8.90 -5.65
C GLY A 204 -19.44 -8.73 -7.17
N MET A 205 -18.24 -8.87 -7.75
CA MET A 205 -18.01 -8.65 -9.19
C MET A 205 -18.75 -9.65 -10.11
N CYS A 206 -19.23 -10.78 -9.57
CA CYS A 206 -20.05 -11.77 -10.27
C CYS A 206 -21.55 -11.68 -9.90
N CYS A 207 -22.01 -10.58 -9.33
CA CYS A 207 -23.44 -10.34 -9.10
C CYS A 207 -24.02 -9.38 -10.15
N HIS A 208 -24.99 -9.84 -10.93
CA HIS A 208 -25.69 -9.00 -11.90
C HIS A 208 -27.20 -9.12 -11.72
N GLN A 209 -27.88 -7.99 -11.49
CA GLN A 209 -29.34 -7.96 -11.27
C GLN A 209 -29.82 -8.97 -10.20
N CYS A 210 -29.09 -9.03 -9.09
CA CYS A 210 -29.38 -9.95 -7.97
C CYS A 210 -29.26 -11.45 -8.31
N ARG A 211 -28.60 -11.80 -9.41
CA ARG A 211 -28.34 -13.17 -9.86
C ARG A 211 -26.84 -13.39 -10.07
N PHE A 212 -26.39 -14.62 -9.92
CA PHE A 212 -25.01 -14.93 -10.28
C PHE A 212 -24.80 -14.71 -11.78
N ALA A 213 -23.71 -14.02 -12.12
CA ALA A 213 -23.27 -13.88 -13.50
C ALA A 213 -23.01 -15.28 -14.08
N THR A 214 -23.25 -15.46 -15.38
CA THR A 214 -23.04 -16.74 -16.05
C THR A 214 -21.60 -17.21 -15.92
N ALA A 215 -21.39 -18.53 -15.88
CA ALA A 215 -20.05 -19.09 -15.87
C ALA A 215 -19.24 -18.54 -17.06
N GLU A 216 -17.94 -18.32 -16.86
CA GLU A 216 -17.03 -17.75 -17.87
C GLU A 216 -17.25 -16.24 -18.16
N THR A 217 -18.09 -15.55 -17.39
CA THR A 217 -18.13 -14.08 -17.42
C THR A 217 -16.85 -13.51 -16.78
N VAL A 218 -16.12 -12.65 -17.48
CA VAL A 218 -14.93 -11.98 -16.92
C VAL A 218 -15.35 -11.08 -15.76
N CYS A 219 -14.88 -11.35 -14.56
CA CYS A 219 -15.09 -10.50 -13.39
C CYS A 219 -13.89 -9.62 -13.07
N ARG A 220 -12.66 -10.12 -13.31
CA ARG A 220 -11.44 -9.33 -13.23
C ARG A 220 -10.64 -9.49 -14.52
N PRO A 221 -10.51 -8.42 -15.33
CA PRO A 221 -9.69 -8.48 -16.53
C PRO A 221 -8.20 -8.47 -16.16
N ALA A 222 -7.39 -9.18 -16.96
CA ALA A 222 -5.95 -9.13 -16.86
C ALA A 222 -5.43 -7.69 -17.05
N LYS A 223 -4.66 -7.19 -16.09
CA LYS A 223 -4.07 -5.83 -16.13
C LYS A 223 -2.78 -5.76 -16.95
N SER A 224 -2.12 -6.88 -17.19
CA SER A 224 -0.90 -6.99 -17.99
C SER A 224 -0.75 -8.41 -18.54
N GLU A 225 0.25 -8.65 -19.41
CA GLU A 225 0.58 -10.00 -19.88
C GLU A 225 1.11 -10.93 -18.76
N CYS A 226 1.44 -10.38 -17.59
CA CYS A 226 1.87 -11.12 -16.41
C CYS A 226 0.72 -11.42 -15.43
N ASP A 227 -0.48 -10.93 -15.74
CA ASP A 227 -1.68 -11.07 -14.93
C ASP A 227 -2.67 -11.99 -15.66
N MET A 228 -3.35 -12.88 -14.93
CA MET A 228 -4.41 -13.70 -15.54
C MET A 228 -5.73 -12.93 -15.50
N ALA A 229 -6.75 -13.40 -16.21
CA ALA A 229 -8.11 -12.90 -16.02
C ALA A 229 -8.90 -13.93 -15.23
N GLU A 230 -9.77 -13.49 -14.33
CA GLU A 230 -10.66 -14.37 -13.60
C GLU A 230 -12.09 -14.26 -14.09
N TYR A 231 -12.76 -15.40 -13.95
CA TYR A 231 -14.05 -15.67 -14.53
C TYR A 231 -15.01 -16.13 -13.45
N CYS A 232 -16.24 -15.65 -13.53
CA CYS A 232 -17.33 -16.08 -12.68
C CYS A 232 -17.57 -17.58 -12.84
N THR A 233 -17.89 -18.24 -11.73
CA THR A 233 -18.17 -19.68 -11.71
C THR A 233 -19.61 -20.04 -12.09
N GLY A 234 -20.50 -19.04 -12.17
CA GLY A 234 -21.94 -19.25 -12.33
C GLY A 234 -22.66 -19.68 -11.05
N ARG A 235 -21.94 -19.80 -9.92
CA ARG A 235 -22.47 -20.34 -8.66
C ARG A 235 -22.12 -19.49 -7.43
N SER A 236 -21.33 -18.44 -7.62
CA SER A 236 -20.92 -17.50 -6.59
C SER A 236 -20.93 -16.09 -7.17
N ALA A 237 -21.15 -15.11 -6.29
CA ALA A 237 -21.09 -13.68 -6.59
C ALA A 237 -19.67 -13.12 -6.45
N ASP A 238 -18.79 -13.84 -5.76
CA ASP A 238 -17.40 -13.46 -5.60
C ASP A 238 -16.62 -13.86 -6.86
N CYS A 239 -15.74 -12.95 -7.31
CA CYS A 239 -14.76 -13.30 -8.32
C CYS A 239 -13.71 -14.23 -7.67
N PRO A 240 -13.23 -15.26 -8.37
CA PRO A 240 -12.13 -16.07 -7.86
C PRO A 240 -10.91 -15.24 -7.46
N THR A 241 -10.07 -15.81 -6.60
CA THR A 241 -8.80 -15.20 -6.16
C THR A 241 -7.96 -14.75 -7.36
N ASP A 242 -7.33 -13.59 -7.24
CA ASP A 242 -6.44 -13.02 -8.26
C ASP A 242 -5.21 -13.93 -8.47
N TYR A 243 -5.06 -14.48 -9.68
CA TYR A 243 -3.93 -15.30 -10.08
C TYR A 243 -3.02 -14.59 -11.07
N PHE A 244 -1.72 -14.80 -10.90
CA PHE A 244 -0.70 -14.23 -11.77
C PHE A 244 0.03 -15.31 -12.57
N HIS A 245 0.57 -14.92 -13.71
CA HIS A 245 1.58 -15.74 -14.38
C HIS A 245 2.80 -15.92 -13.47
N ARG A 246 3.49 -17.05 -13.65
CA ARG A 246 4.64 -17.41 -12.82
C ARG A 246 5.71 -16.31 -12.87
N ASN A 247 6.23 -15.96 -11.69
CA ASN A 247 7.39 -15.08 -11.61
C ASN A 247 8.55 -15.62 -12.45
N GLY A 248 9.19 -14.74 -13.22
CA GLY A 248 10.27 -15.10 -14.14
C GLY A 248 9.83 -15.39 -15.57
N GLN A 249 8.53 -15.44 -15.87
CA GLN A 249 8.06 -15.53 -17.25
C GLN A 249 8.48 -14.27 -18.05
N PRO A 250 9.09 -14.39 -19.25
CA PRO A 250 9.42 -13.22 -20.06
C PRO A 250 8.20 -12.37 -20.39
N CYS A 251 8.35 -11.05 -20.34
CA CYS A 251 7.30 -10.07 -20.65
C CYS A 251 7.86 -8.87 -21.41
N LEU A 252 6.97 -8.10 -22.03
CA LEU A 252 7.22 -6.93 -22.86
C LEU A 252 8.28 -7.23 -23.91
N LEU A 253 8.04 -8.25 -24.75
CA LEU A 253 8.99 -8.68 -25.78
C LEU A 253 10.40 -8.98 -25.22
N ASN A 254 10.45 -9.63 -24.04
CA ASN A 254 11.68 -10.00 -23.32
C ASN A 254 12.50 -8.81 -22.77
N HIS A 255 11.87 -7.63 -22.65
CA HIS A 255 12.44 -6.48 -21.93
C HIS A 255 12.35 -6.63 -20.41
N GLY A 256 11.51 -7.53 -19.90
CA GLY A 256 11.37 -7.81 -18.47
C GLY A 256 11.01 -9.26 -18.18
N TYR A 257 10.81 -9.53 -16.90
CA TYR A 257 10.29 -10.80 -16.39
C TYR A 257 9.13 -10.52 -15.43
N CYS A 258 8.11 -11.37 -15.47
CA CYS A 258 6.94 -11.23 -14.62
C CYS A 258 7.33 -11.31 -13.15
N TYR A 259 6.74 -10.42 -12.35
CA TYR A 259 6.87 -10.38 -10.91
C TYR A 259 5.56 -9.91 -10.30
N ASN A 260 4.88 -10.81 -9.58
CA ASN A 260 3.61 -10.61 -8.89
C ASN A 260 2.58 -9.86 -9.75
N GLY A 261 2.26 -10.41 -10.92
CA GLY A 261 1.23 -9.86 -11.82
C GLY A 261 1.69 -8.69 -12.69
N THR A 262 2.96 -8.27 -12.59
CA THR A 262 3.50 -7.10 -13.30
C THR A 262 4.77 -7.43 -14.06
N CYS A 263 5.15 -6.55 -14.99
CA CYS A 263 6.43 -6.62 -15.70
C CYS A 263 7.32 -5.42 -15.31
N PRO A 264 8.04 -5.48 -14.18
CA PRO A 264 8.87 -4.37 -13.73
C PRO A 264 10.07 -4.16 -14.68
N ILE A 265 10.16 -2.96 -15.26
CA ILE A 265 11.28 -2.56 -16.12
C ILE A 265 11.75 -1.14 -15.74
N MET A 266 13.07 -0.93 -15.84
CA MET A 266 13.70 0.35 -15.42
C MET A 266 13.14 1.56 -16.15
N ILE A 267 12.77 1.42 -17.43
CA ILE A 267 12.21 2.52 -18.23
C ILE A 267 10.86 3.01 -17.67
N HIS A 268 9.98 2.08 -17.29
CA HIS A 268 8.69 2.44 -16.67
C HIS A 268 8.91 3.10 -15.31
N GLN A 269 9.85 2.60 -14.50
CA GLN A 269 10.22 3.23 -13.23
C GLN A 269 10.74 4.66 -13.42
N CYS A 270 11.57 4.91 -14.44
CA CYS A 270 12.02 6.26 -14.76
C CYS A 270 10.86 7.18 -15.15
N ILE A 271 9.92 6.69 -15.96
CA ILE A 271 8.72 7.46 -16.35
C ILE A 271 7.82 7.74 -15.15
N ILE A 272 7.66 6.81 -14.21
CA ILE A 272 6.89 7.01 -12.98
C ILE A 272 7.55 8.09 -12.11
N LEU A 273 8.88 8.07 -11.96
CA LEU A 273 9.61 8.99 -11.08
C LEU A 273 9.78 10.41 -11.65
N TRP A 274 9.75 10.56 -12.98
CA TRP A 274 10.14 11.79 -13.66
C TRP A 274 9.16 12.27 -14.73
N GLY A 275 8.12 11.49 -15.04
CA GLY A 275 7.14 11.78 -16.08
C GLY A 275 7.52 11.25 -17.46
N THR A 276 6.60 11.45 -18.41
CA THR A 276 6.73 11.00 -19.81
C THR A 276 8.00 11.55 -20.47
N GLY A 277 8.74 10.67 -21.17
CA GLY A 277 9.96 11.03 -21.87
C GLY A 277 11.25 10.77 -21.08
N ALA A 278 11.16 10.47 -19.78
CA ALA A 278 12.30 9.96 -19.03
C ALA A 278 12.75 8.59 -19.55
N THR A 279 14.06 8.37 -19.60
CA THR A 279 14.70 7.12 -20.06
C THR A 279 15.69 6.60 -19.04
N VAL A 280 16.14 5.35 -19.19
CA VAL A 280 17.17 4.77 -18.31
C VAL A 280 18.53 5.39 -18.63
N SER A 281 19.28 5.81 -17.61
CA SER A 281 20.64 6.33 -17.80
C SER A 281 21.61 5.23 -18.27
N PRO A 282 22.74 5.60 -18.90
CA PRO A 282 23.77 4.64 -19.29
C PRO A 282 24.38 3.88 -18.10
N ASP A 283 24.92 2.69 -18.36
CA ASP A 283 25.47 1.77 -17.35
C ASP A 283 26.55 2.39 -16.45
N ILE A 284 27.29 3.38 -16.96
CA ILE A 284 28.30 4.09 -16.18
C ILE A 284 27.72 4.77 -14.93
N CYS A 285 26.47 5.23 -14.99
CA CYS A 285 25.81 5.85 -13.83
C CYS A 285 25.58 4.84 -12.70
N PHE A 286 25.26 3.59 -13.03
CA PHE A 286 25.00 2.55 -12.04
C PHE A 286 26.26 2.15 -11.28
N GLN A 287 27.46 2.39 -11.83
CA GLN A 287 28.73 2.12 -11.14
C GLN A 287 28.89 2.92 -9.84
N GLU A 288 28.17 4.05 -9.70
CA GLU A 288 28.10 4.81 -8.45
C GLU A 288 27.60 3.94 -7.28
N ASN A 289 26.73 2.96 -7.54
CA ASN A 289 26.16 2.08 -6.51
C ASN A 289 27.21 1.16 -5.84
N ASN A 290 28.37 0.97 -6.47
CA ASN A 290 29.49 0.23 -5.88
C ASN A 290 30.23 1.06 -4.80
N LYS A 291 29.99 2.37 -4.70
CA LYS A 291 30.68 3.22 -3.71
C LYS A 291 30.15 3.03 -2.28
N GLY A 292 28.87 2.69 -2.12
CA GLY A 292 28.24 2.58 -0.81
C GLY A 292 28.14 3.91 -0.06
N GLN A 293 28.17 5.04 -0.78
CA GLN A 293 28.20 6.39 -0.21
C GLN A 293 26.89 7.13 -0.49
N GLY A 294 26.41 7.91 0.47
CA GLY A 294 25.17 8.69 0.34
C GLY A 294 23.97 7.81 -0.03
N TYR A 295 23.41 8.02 -1.22
CA TYR A 295 22.25 7.29 -1.73
C TYR A 295 22.59 6.16 -2.71
N PHE A 296 23.89 5.88 -2.90
CA PHE A 296 24.41 4.94 -3.89
C PHE A 296 24.88 3.66 -3.21
N TYR A 297 23.96 2.74 -3.02
CA TYR A 297 24.18 1.46 -2.35
C TYR A 297 23.19 0.41 -2.87
N CYS A 298 23.37 -0.85 -2.47
CA CYS A 298 22.38 -1.90 -2.74
C CYS A 298 21.50 -2.12 -1.51
N ARG A 299 22.12 -2.31 -0.34
CA ARG A 299 21.39 -2.53 0.92
C ARG A 299 21.81 -1.54 1.98
N ARG A 300 20.99 -1.37 3.00
CA ARG A 300 21.35 -0.63 4.20
C ARG A 300 21.08 -1.52 5.41
N GLU A 301 22.10 -1.73 6.22
CA GLU A 301 22.05 -2.59 7.40
C GLU A 301 22.60 -1.83 8.60
N ASN A 302 21.83 -1.74 9.69
CA ASN A 302 22.23 -1.02 10.91
C ASN A 302 22.74 0.40 10.61
N ASN A 303 21.99 1.16 9.80
CA ASN A 303 22.35 2.49 9.29
C ASN A 303 23.61 2.58 8.41
N LYS A 304 24.28 1.47 8.14
CA LYS A 304 25.43 1.40 7.24
C LYS A 304 24.99 1.02 5.84
N ASN A 305 25.42 1.82 4.87
CA ASN A 305 25.24 1.50 3.46
C ASN A 305 26.17 0.36 3.05
N ILE A 306 25.58 -0.67 2.45
CA ILE A 306 26.28 -1.80 1.88
C ILE A 306 26.43 -1.54 0.38
N PRO A 307 27.67 -1.36 -0.12
CA PRO A 307 27.91 -1.15 -1.54
C PRO A 307 27.41 -2.36 -2.35
N CYS A 308 26.94 -2.11 -3.57
CA CYS A 308 26.65 -3.18 -4.50
C CYS A 308 27.94 -3.91 -4.91
N ALA A 309 27.90 -5.23 -5.06
CA ALA A 309 28.95 -5.89 -5.85
C ALA A 309 28.84 -5.44 -7.31
N LEU A 310 29.92 -5.58 -8.09
CA LEU A 310 29.96 -5.13 -9.49
C LEU A 310 28.83 -5.71 -10.36
N ARG A 311 28.41 -6.95 -10.09
CA ARG A 311 27.29 -7.60 -10.80
C ARG A 311 25.91 -7.08 -10.37
N ASP A 312 25.82 -6.47 -9.19
CA ASP A 312 24.57 -6.07 -8.55
C ASP A 312 24.28 -4.57 -8.70
N VAL A 313 25.17 -3.80 -9.33
CA VAL A 313 25.05 -2.34 -9.48
C VAL A 313 23.73 -1.89 -10.13
N LYS A 314 23.13 -2.75 -10.95
CA LYS A 314 21.83 -2.56 -11.60
C LYS A 314 20.62 -2.79 -10.68
N CYS A 315 20.84 -3.21 -9.43
CA CYS A 315 19.80 -3.44 -8.42
C CYS A 315 19.84 -2.46 -7.24
N GLY A 316 20.75 -1.48 -7.27
CA GLY A 316 20.83 -0.38 -6.31
C GLY A 316 19.95 0.81 -6.68
N ARG A 317 20.49 2.03 -6.55
CA ARG A 317 19.82 3.27 -6.98
C ARG A 317 19.52 3.24 -8.49
N LEU A 318 18.30 3.60 -8.87
CA LEU A 318 17.92 3.78 -10.26
C LEU A 318 18.42 5.13 -10.77
N PHE A 319 18.98 5.13 -11.98
CA PHE A 319 19.42 6.34 -12.68
C PHE A 319 18.63 6.54 -13.97
N CYS A 320 18.15 7.77 -14.17
CA CYS A 320 17.31 8.17 -15.29
C CYS A 320 17.87 9.39 -16.04
N LYS A 321 17.72 9.39 -17.36
CA LYS A 321 17.99 10.52 -18.25
C LYS A 321 16.67 11.23 -18.58
N LEU A 322 16.65 12.54 -18.40
CA LEU A 322 15.45 13.36 -18.62
C LEU A 322 15.37 13.86 -20.07
N PRO A 323 14.16 14.12 -20.61
CA PRO A 323 13.96 14.60 -21.98
C PRO A 323 14.30 16.10 -22.17
N ILE A 324 14.96 16.74 -21.20
CA ILE A 324 15.28 18.16 -21.19
C ILE A 324 16.77 18.34 -21.49
N ASP A 325 17.08 19.17 -22.49
CA ASP A 325 18.46 19.54 -22.85
C ASP A 325 19.19 20.18 -21.65
N ASN A 326 20.48 19.88 -21.48
CA ASN A 326 21.35 20.29 -20.37
C ASN A 326 21.07 19.69 -18.98
N THR A 327 20.25 18.64 -18.87
CA THR A 327 20.15 17.88 -17.60
C THR A 327 21.35 16.94 -17.39
N PRO A 328 21.77 16.69 -16.13
CA PRO A 328 22.82 15.71 -15.84
C PRO A 328 22.49 14.33 -16.43
N LEU A 329 23.51 13.55 -16.80
CA LEU A 329 23.30 12.22 -17.39
C LEU A 329 22.74 11.20 -16.39
N CYS A 330 23.10 11.34 -15.11
CA CYS A 330 22.81 10.38 -14.04
C CYS A 330 21.86 11.00 -13.00
N ASN A 331 20.59 11.23 -13.34
CA ASN A 331 19.62 11.74 -12.37
C ASN A 331 19.08 10.59 -11.54
N TYR A 332 18.82 10.82 -10.26
CA TYR A 332 18.27 9.83 -9.35
C TYR A 332 17.28 10.51 -8.40
N ARG A 333 16.28 9.76 -7.95
CA ARG A 333 15.38 10.17 -6.87
C ARG A 333 15.82 9.49 -5.58
N TYR A 334 15.64 10.17 -4.47
CA TYR A 334 15.86 9.63 -3.14
C TYR A 334 14.87 10.27 -2.17
N SER A 335 14.67 9.62 -1.04
CA SER A 335 13.98 10.16 0.12
C SER A 335 14.79 9.79 1.36
N ASP A 336 15.00 10.77 2.24
CA ASP A 336 15.67 10.53 3.53
C ASP A 336 14.77 9.73 4.49
N VAL A 337 13.48 9.64 4.17
CA VAL A 337 12.45 8.98 4.96
C VAL A 337 12.11 7.60 4.38
N ALA A 338 11.84 7.52 3.07
CA ALA A 338 11.55 6.28 2.36
C ALA A 338 12.79 5.80 1.62
N LEU A 339 13.62 4.99 2.27
CA LEU A 339 14.95 4.62 1.75
C LEU A 339 14.89 3.83 0.43
N ASP A 340 13.82 3.07 0.25
CA ASP A 340 13.56 2.29 -0.97
C ASP A 340 13.03 3.19 -2.13
N TYR A 341 12.59 4.42 -1.87
CA TYR A 341 12.10 5.35 -2.90
C TYR A 341 13.21 5.72 -3.88
N GLY A 342 13.04 5.38 -5.16
CA GLY A 342 14.01 5.61 -6.23
C GLY A 342 15.08 4.52 -6.38
N MET A 343 15.00 3.43 -5.60
CA MET A 343 15.78 2.22 -5.84
C MET A 343 15.16 1.40 -6.98
N VAL A 344 15.94 0.54 -7.63
CA VAL A 344 15.43 -0.37 -8.68
C VAL A 344 14.50 -1.41 -8.06
N ASP A 345 13.26 -1.52 -8.55
CA ASP A 345 12.26 -2.42 -7.96
C ASP A 345 12.68 -3.90 -8.01
N PRO A 346 12.30 -4.72 -7.01
CA PRO A 346 12.46 -6.17 -7.08
C PRO A 346 11.73 -6.76 -8.31
N GLY A 347 12.29 -7.83 -8.87
CA GLY A 347 11.84 -8.46 -10.10
C GLY A 347 12.30 -7.76 -11.38
N THR A 348 12.87 -6.55 -11.30
CA THR A 348 13.35 -5.82 -12.48
C THR A 348 14.49 -6.57 -13.16
N LYS A 349 14.42 -6.69 -14.49
CA LYS A 349 15.50 -7.26 -15.30
C LYS A 349 16.78 -6.43 -15.15
N CYS A 350 17.84 -7.06 -14.66
CA CYS A 350 19.17 -6.44 -14.46
C CYS A 350 20.23 -6.96 -15.44
N GLY A 351 19.90 -8.00 -16.20
CA GLY A 351 20.70 -8.60 -17.26
C GLY A 351 19.88 -9.69 -17.97
N ASP A 352 20.41 -10.26 -19.05
CA ASP A 352 19.72 -11.36 -19.73
C ASP A 352 19.64 -12.61 -18.83
N GLY A 353 18.41 -13.10 -18.61
CA GLY A 353 18.15 -14.20 -17.68
C GLY A 353 18.31 -13.83 -16.20
N MET A 354 18.40 -12.54 -15.86
CA MET A 354 18.72 -12.06 -14.52
C MET A 354 17.72 -11.00 -14.02
N VAL A 355 17.41 -11.05 -12.73
CA VAL A 355 16.46 -10.13 -12.06
C VAL A 355 17.02 -9.67 -10.71
N CYS A 356 16.58 -8.49 -10.27
CA CYS A 356 16.86 -7.99 -8.94
C CYS A 356 15.99 -8.71 -7.90
N ASN A 357 16.59 -9.44 -6.96
CA ASN A 357 15.83 -10.03 -5.85
C ASN A 357 15.54 -8.99 -4.75
N ARG A 358 14.81 -9.40 -3.70
CA ARG A 358 14.50 -8.54 -2.53
C ARG A 358 15.75 -8.09 -1.75
N ASN A 359 16.86 -8.81 -1.88
CA ASN A 359 18.15 -8.45 -1.28
C ASN A 359 18.98 -7.50 -2.16
N ARG A 360 18.38 -6.98 -3.25
CA ARG A 360 19.02 -6.04 -4.18
C ARG A 360 20.24 -6.65 -4.87
N GLU A 361 20.16 -7.95 -5.15
CA GLU A 361 21.17 -8.71 -5.87
C GLU A 361 20.64 -9.07 -7.26
N CYS A 362 21.50 -9.00 -8.27
CA CYS A 362 21.18 -9.42 -9.63
C CYS A 362 21.44 -10.93 -9.74
N VAL A 363 20.37 -11.71 -9.71
CA VAL A 363 20.40 -13.18 -9.63
C VAL A 363 19.71 -13.81 -10.84
N ASN A 364 19.99 -15.10 -11.08
CA ASN A 364 19.35 -15.83 -12.17
C ASN A 364 17.84 -15.94 -11.93
N VAL A 365 17.06 -15.63 -12.96
CA VAL A 365 15.59 -15.64 -12.91
C VAL A 365 15.01 -16.99 -12.48
N ASN A 366 15.69 -18.10 -12.80
CA ASN A 366 15.22 -19.45 -12.45
C ASN A 366 15.45 -19.81 -10.97
N THR A 367 16.28 -19.06 -10.25
CA THR A 367 16.59 -19.28 -8.83
C THR A 367 16.12 -18.13 -7.94
N ALA A 368 15.46 -17.12 -8.52
CA ALA A 368 15.10 -15.89 -7.83
C ALA A 368 13.78 -15.97 -7.05
N TYR A 369 12.92 -16.93 -7.39
CA TYR A 369 11.52 -17.00 -6.96
C TYR A 369 11.15 -18.36 -6.38
#